data_AF-A0A9P8VBE7-F1
#
_entry.id   AF-A0A9P8VBE7-F1
#
_cell.length_a   1.000
_cell.length_b   1.000
_cell.length_c   1.000
_cell.angle_alpha   90.00
_cell.angle_beta   90.00
_cell.angle_gamma   90.00
#
_symmetry.space_group_name_H-M   'P 1'
#
loop_
_entity.id
_entity.type
_entity.pdbx_description
1 polymer ?
#
loop_
_entity_poly.entity_id
_entity_poly.type
_entity_poly.pdbx_seq_one_letter_code
_entity_poly.pdbx_strand_id
1 'polypeptide(L)'
;MHKCVDLFVQYIFPNTPIAHEPSLRRAVSDISTTDESTSLSGMRNFTLITALCAFISSVVPDNPLVSSHPGLRAVSLTWPFYHASRAMLRLYEELDLEAPVASSYTSRIWQSSALQNVTGKNGVAWHVSGEVTVMAMRTRLYDEETLLPLAQTSPLESQLLRANFWLIYLTDRTATAFEGRPSVMSDILSHGLLTLGEQGPRPEPLLDPTNPLNSQATEEELIRGFHLKTRLWATVADFMHRLKSFANRKEPAPTLTEDDDWAELVRVHRTFLGILDDLPPCLRSPNSAGATAIDEATTSYRAQSFWALRNNILSVYHCMRLVILHECMQQNIPEVLGLENKAESLAIRQLEIVQDFLLEMHLVPFMCLKVQGEAAIQRIRRVGAILLEMVNHAINSTFHKRATLQFNQILDILTSLDSKATATELGAGIMATDPNSAAIEHMT
;
A
#
# COMPACT_ATOMS: atom_id res chain seq x y z
N MET A 1 15.16 11.10 -15.57
CA MET A 1 14.45 11.82 -14.48
C MET A 1 13.06 12.29 -14.91
N HIS A 2 12.89 13.13 -15.95
CA HIS A 2 11.55 13.53 -16.43
C HIS A 2 10.60 12.34 -16.69
N LYS A 3 11.11 11.29 -17.35
CA LYS A 3 10.31 10.07 -17.57
C LYS A 3 9.86 9.38 -16.28
N CYS A 4 10.65 9.46 -15.20
CA CYS A 4 10.25 8.93 -13.89
C CYS A 4 9.09 9.74 -13.31
N VAL A 5 9.06 11.07 -13.53
CA VAL A 5 7.92 11.91 -13.15
C VAL A 5 6.68 11.50 -13.94
N ASP A 6 6.77 11.30 -15.26
CA ASP A 6 5.61 10.89 -16.06
C ASP A 6 5.03 9.54 -15.60
N LEU A 7 5.91 8.56 -15.33
CA LEU A 7 5.50 7.24 -14.83
C LEU A 7 4.93 7.31 -13.41
N PHE A 8 5.47 8.19 -12.56
CA PHE A 8 4.92 8.45 -11.25
C PHE A 8 3.50 9.00 -11.36
N VAL A 9 3.31 10.08 -12.12
CA VAL A 9 2.01 10.73 -12.26
C VAL A 9 0.97 9.76 -12.82
N GLN A 10 1.33 8.94 -13.82
CA GLN A 10 0.36 8.06 -14.45
C GLN A 10 0.00 6.81 -13.63
N TYR A 11 0.96 6.18 -12.94
CA TYR A 11 0.74 4.86 -12.34
C TYR A 11 0.82 4.83 -10.81
N ILE A 12 1.54 5.77 -10.20
CA ILE A 12 1.86 5.75 -8.78
C ILE A 12 1.07 6.82 -8.02
N PHE A 13 1.00 8.04 -8.55
CA PHE A 13 0.22 9.14 -7.97
C PHE A 13 -1.23 8.75 -7.63
N PRO A 14 -1.98 8.00 -8.48
CA PRO A 14 -3.33 7.52 -8.14
C PRO A 14 -3.39 6.80 -6.79
N ASN A 15 -2.31 6.12 -6.41
CA ASN A 15 -2.21 5.35 -5.18
C ASN A 15 -1.51 6.10 -4.04
N THR A 16 -0.63 7.05 -4.35
CA THR A 16 0.19 7.77 -3.36
C THR A 16 0.32 9.24 -3.78
N PRO A 17 -0.72 10.07 -3.63
CA PRO A 17 -0.74 11.47 -4.07
C PRO A 17 0.05 12.38 -3.09
N ILE A 18 1.34 12.12 -2.91
CA ILE A 18 2.21 12.73 -1.88
C ILE A 18 3.23 13.72 -2.43
N ALA A 19 3.10 14.10 -3.71
CA ALA A 19 4.02 15.00 -4.38
C ALA A 19 3.29 15.89 -5.39
N HIS A 20 3.76 17.12 -5.54
CA HIS A 20 3.25 18.10 -6.49
C HIS A 20 4.03 18.00 -7.81
N GLU A 21 3.34 17.66 -8.90
CA GLU A 21 3.94 17.41 -10.22
C GLU A 21 4.76 18.60 -10.72
N PRO A 22 4.24 19.85 -10.76
CA PRO A 22 5.02 21.01 -11.19
C PRO A 22 6.31 21.21 -10.38
N SER A 23 6.28 20.97 -9.06
CA SER A 23 7.48 21.05 -8.21
C SER A 23 8.51 19.98 -8.57
N LEU A 24 8.08 18.75 -8.86
CA LEU A 24 8.98 17.69 -9.33
C LEU A 24 9.62 18.04 -10.67
N ARG A 25 8.83 18.54 -11.63
CA ARG A 25 9.34 18.92 -12.97
C ARG A 25 10.36 20.06 -12.89
N ARG A 26 10.11 21.05 -12.03
CA ARG A 26 11.04 22.14 -11.76
C ARG A 26 12.34 21.61 -11.15
N ALA A 27 12.25 20.81 -10.09
CA ALA A 27 13.41 20.23 -9.42
C ALA A 27 14.31 19.41 -10.37
N VAL A 28 13.72 18.66 -11.33
CA VAL A 28 14.51 17.96 -12.36
C VAL A 28 15.30 18.93 -13.25
N SER A 29 14.70 20.06 -13.59
CA SER A 29 15.34 21.09 -14.42
C SER A 29 16.48 21.77 -13.66
N ASP A 30 16.26 22.08 -12.38
CA ASP A 30 17.23 22.76 -11.51
C ASP A 30 18.45 21.88 -11.19
N ILE A 31 18.28 20.56 -11.07
CA ILE A 31 19.42 19.63 -10.86
C ILE A 31 20.38 19.65 -12.06
N SER A 32 19.89 20.02 -13.24
CA SER A 32 20.70 20.05 -14.47
C SER A 32 21.54 21.34 -14.58
N THR A 33 21.29 22.35 -13.74
CA THR A 33 22.03 23.61 -13.69
C THR A 33 22.94 23.62 -12.46
N THR A 34 24.24 23.86 -12.65
CA THR A 34 25.29 23.65 -11.63
C THR A 34 25.23 24.59 -10.42
N ASP A 35 24.58 25.76 -10.54
CA ASP A 35 24.74 26.87 -9.59
C ASP A 35 23.93 26.75 -8.28
N GLU A 36 22.84 25.96 -8.24
CA GLU A 36 21.98 25.85 -7.04
C GLU A 36 22.24 24.59 -6.18
N SER A 37 23.17 23.74 -6.61
CA SER A 37 23.40 22.38 -6.07
C SER A 37 23.83 22.31 -4.61
N THR A 38 24.32 23.41 -4.03
CA THR A 38 24.82 23.47 -2.63
C THR A 38 23.84 24.09 -1.64
N SER A 39 22.73 24.69 -2.11
CA SER A 39 21.70 25.22 -1.22
C SER A 39 20.92 24.08 -0.54
N LEU A 40 20.37 24.32 0.65
CA LEU A 40 19.51 23.32 1.33
C LEU A 40 18.32 22.91 0.45
N SER A 41 17.74 23.85 -0.29
CA SER A 41 16.67 23.58 -1.26
C SER A 41 17.16 22.68 -2.39
N GLY A 42 18.34 22.95 -2.95
CA GLY A 42 18.97 22.11 -3.97
C GLY A 42 19.26 20.69 -3.48
N MET A 43 19.79 20.55 -2.27
CA MET A 43 20.04 19.24 -1.65
C MET A 43 18.74 18.43 -1.42
N ARG A 44 17.67 19.10 -0.97
CA ARG A 44 16.33 18.49 -0.81
C ARG A 44 15.76 18.06 -2.15
N ASN A 45 15.81 18.92 -3.17
CA ASN A 45 15.36 18.61 -4.53
C ASN A 45 16.12 17.43 -5.12
N PHE A 46 17.45 17.41 -5.00
CA PHE A 46 18.28 16.29 -5.44
C PHE A 46 17.91 14.99 -4.73
N THR A 47 17.76 15.03 -3.40
CA THR A 47 17.36 13.86 -2.59
C THR A 47 16.01 13.31 -3.05
N LEU A 48 15.02 14.20 -3.24
CA LEU A 48 13.67 13.85 -3.64
C LEU A 48 13.62 13.23 -5.04
N ILE A 49 14.25 13.86 -6.03
CA ILE A 49 14.25 13.36 -7.42
C ILE A 49 15.02 12.05 -7.56
N THR A 50 16.14 11.90 -6.87
CA THR A 50 16.88 10.62 -6.87
C THR A 50 16.11 9.53 -6.13
N ALA A 51 15.41 9.84 -5.03
CA ALA A 51 14.50 8.89 -4.38
C ALA A 51 13.36 8.45 -5.32
N LEU A 52 12.74 9.40 -6.03
CA LEU A 52 11.70 9.11 -7.03
C LEU A 52 12.22 8.18 -8.11
N CYS A 53 13.39 8.49 -8.67
CA CYS A 53 13.98 7.69 -9.74
C CYS A 53 14.33 6.28 -9.25
N ALA A 54 14.83 6.14 -8.02
CA ALA A 54 15.05 4.83 -7.40
C ALA A 54 13.73 4.05 -7.28
N PHE A 55 12.69 4.67 -6.75
CA PHE A 55 11.39 4.03 -6.59
C PHE A 55 10.79 3.60 -7.94
N ILE A 56 10.72 4.50 -8.92
CA ILE A 56 10.15 4.18 -10.23
C ILE A 56 10.96 3.10 -10.95
N SER A 57 12.28 3.17 -10.92
CA SER A 57 13.15 2.15 -11.52
C SER A 57 13.01 0.78 -10.85
N SER A 58 12.55 0.74 -9.60
CA SER A 58 12.34 -0.52 -8.87
C SER A 58 11.07 -1.29 -9.26
N VAL A 59 10.08 -0.61 -9.88
CA VAL A 59 8.76 -1.21 -10.18
C VAL A 59 8.40 -1.21 -11.66
N VAL A 60 9.00 -0.32 -12.45
CA VAL A 60 8.70 -0.25 -13.88
C VAL A 60 9.49 -1.36 -14.59
N PRO A 61 8.83 -2.20 -15.43
CA PRO A 61 9.51 -3.23 -16.22
C PRO A 61 10.58 -2.63 -17.12
N ASP A 62 11.44 -3.49 -17.68
CA ASP A 62 12.40 -3.14 -18.72
C ASP A 62 11.68 -2.55 -19.94
N ASN A 63 11.40 -1.26 -19.85
CA ASN A 63 10.79 -0.50 -20.90
C ASN A 63 11.95 0.12 -21.70
N PRO A 64 12.04 -0.14 -23.02
CA PRO A 64 13.04 0.51 -23.88
C PRO A 64 12.96 2.04 -23.85
N LEU A 65 11.90 2.63 -23.26
CA LEU A 65 11.72 4.07 -23.06
C LEU A 65 12.36 4.62 -21.76
N VAL A 66 12.71 3.77 -20.78
CA VAL A 66 13.48 4.17 -19.58
C VAL A 66 14.97 3.99 -19.82
N SER A 67 15.33 2.98 -20.61
CA SER A 67 16.69 2.69 -21.06
C SER A 67 16.74 2.72 -22.59
N SER A 68 17.06 3.87 -23.18
CA SER A 68 17.35 3.97 -24.62
C SER A 68 18.60 3.17 -25.05
N HIS A 69 19.36 2.65 -24.07
CA HIS A 69 20.54 1.84 -24.30
C HIS A 69 20.19 0.34 -24.34
N PRO A 70 20.52 -0.37 -25.43
CA PRO A 70 20.41 -1.82 -25.49
C PRO A 70 21.25 -2.45 -24.37
N GLY A 71 20.61 -3.16 -23.44
CA GLY A 71 21.28 -3.94 -22.38
C GLY A 71 21.24 -3.35 -20.97
N LEU A 72 20.77 -2.12 -20.76
CA LEU A 72 20.62 -1.56 -19.40
C LEU A 72 19.19 -1.80 -18.90
N ARG A 73 19.00 -2.73 -17.97
CA ARG A 73 17.69 -2.96 -17.33
C ARG A 73 17.31 -1.77 -16.45
N ALA A 74 16.03 -1.39 -16.42
CA ALA A 74 15.57 -0.26 -15.59
C ALA A 74 15.91 -0.49 -14.11
N VAL A 75 15.78 -1.73 -13.64
CA VAL A 75 16.13 -2.12 -12.27
C VAL A 75 17.60 -1.82 -11.92
N SER A 76 18.52 -1.87 -12.89
CA SER A 76 19.95 -1.59 -12.71
C SER A 76 20.21 -0.13 -12.33
N LEU A 77 19.31 0.79 -12.66
CA LEU A 77 19.40 2.20 -12.28
C LEU A 77 18.92 2.46 -10.84
N THR A 78 18.23 1.50 -10.21
CA THR A 78 17.66 1.69 -8.87
C THR A 78 18.71 1.99 -7.82
N TRP A 79 19.77 1.17 -7.75
CA TRP A 79 20.81 1.31 -6.72
C TRP A 79 21.61 2.62 -6.85
N PRO A 80 22.10 3.03 -8.03
CA PRO A 80 22.73 4.34 -8.20
C PRO A 80 21.87 5.50 -7.68
N PHE A 81 20.60 5.55 -8.07
CA PHE A 81 19.68 6.58 -7.61
C PHE A 81 19.40 6.50 -6.11
N TYR A 82 19.22 5.30 -5.58
CA TYR A 82 18.98 5.07 -4.15
C TYR A 82 20.16 5.55 -3.30
N HIS A 83 21.38 5.18 -3.68
CA HIS A 83 22.59 5.58 -2.98
C HIS A 83 22.85 7.08 -3.08
N ALA A 84 22.64 7.68 -4.26
CA ALA A 84 22.74 9.14 -4.43
C ALA A 84 21.75 9.87 -3.51
N SER A 85 20.50 9.41 -3.43
CA SER A 85 19.48 9.97 -2.54
C SER A 85 19.88 9.87 -1.07
N ARG A 86 20.28 8.68 -0.60
CA ARG A 86 20.72 8.47 0.79
C ARG A 86 21.97 9.26 1.14
N ALA A 87 22.94 9.35 0.22
CA ALA A 87 24.16 10.10 0.42
C ALA A 87 23.88 11.60 0.55
N MET A 88 23.01 12.15 -0.30
CA MET A 88 22.62 13.56 -0.21
C MET A 88 21.84 13.85 1.08
N LEU A 89 20.88 12.99 1.45
CA LEU A 89 20.11 13.15 2.69
C LEU A 89 21.01 13.27 3.92
N ARG A 90 22.05 12.43 4.02
CA ARG A 90 23.02 12.45 5.13
C ARG A 90 23.76 13.77 5.30
N LEU A 91 23.85 14.60 4.27
CA LEU A 91 24.53 15.90 4.36
C LEU A 91 23.73 16.95 5.13
N TYR A 92 22.41 16.80 5.20
CA TYR A 92 21.51 17.76 5.85
C TYR A 92 20.51 17.10 6.80
N GLU A 93 20.70 15.82 7.12
CA GLU A 93 19.73 14.99 7.85
C GLU A 93 19.37 15.57 9.23
N GLU A 94 20.36 16.04 9.99
CA GLU A 94 20.11 16.65 11.30
C GLU A 94 19.22 17.89 11.19
N LEU A 95 19.51 18.78 10.24
CA LEU A 95 18.70 19.97 9.97
C LEU A 95 17.28 19.60 9.50
N ASP A 96 17.18 18.54 8.69
CA ASP A 96 15.91 18.02 8.19
C ASP A 96 15.05 17.42 9.31
N LEU A 97 15.68 16.76 10.29
CA LEU A 97 15.01 16.20 11.45
C LEU A 97 14.54 17.29 12.42
N GLU A 98 15.20 18.44 12.51
CA GLU A 98 14.71 19.55 13.35
C GLU A 98 13.50 20.26 12.72
N ALA A 99 13.48 20.43 11.40
CA ALA A 99 12.41 21.13 10.67
C ALA A 99 12.01 20.37 9.39
N PRO A 100 11.29 19.24 9.52
CA PRO A 100 10.92 18.42 8.38
C PRO A 100 9.81 19.09 7.55
N VAL A 101 9.94 18.97 6.24
CA VAL A 101 8.98 19.44 5.22
C VAL A 101 8.44 18.23 4.46
N ALA A 102 7.44 18.41 3.60
CA ALA A 102 6.82 17.32 2.84
C ALA A 102 7.85 16.46 2.09
N SER A 103 8.86 17.09 1.47
CA SER A 103 9.94 16.36 0.78
C SER A 103 10.78 15.46 1.71
N SER A 104 10.89 15.79 3.00
CA SER A 104 11.55 14.98 4.02
C SER A 104 10.86 13.64 4.24
N TYR A 105 9.51 13.65 4.23
CA TYR A 105 8.68 12.45 4.35
C TYR A 105 8.64 11.67 3.02
N THR A 106 8.33 12.36 1.92
CA THR A 106 8.18 11.77 0.59
C THR A 106 9.46 11.05 0.14
N SER A 107 10.64 11.65 0.34
CA SER A 107 11.91 11.05 -0.06
C SER A 107 12.20 9.74 0.69
N ARG A 108 11.99 9.70 2.01
CA ARG A 108 12.16 8.50 2.84
C ARG A 108 11.12 7.41 2.52
N ILE A 109 9.86 7.79 2.26
CA ILE A 109 8.83 6.85 1.80
C ILE A 109 9.27 6.19 0.49
N TRP A 110 9.72 6.97 -0.50
CA TRP A 110 10.20 6.42 -1.78
C TRP A 110 11.48 5.59 -1.64
N GLN A 111 12.42 5.98 -0.77
CA GLN A 111 13.59 5.17 -0.43
C GLN A 111 13.19 3.81 0.18
N SER A 112 12.23 3.80 1.11
CA SER A 112 11.67 2.59 1.70
C SER A 112 11.03 1.69 0.63
N SER A 113 10.16 2.26 -0.23
CA SER A 113 9.51 1.52 -1.31
C SER A 113 10.51 0.94 -2.29
N ALA A 114 11.54 1.71 -2.70
CA ALA A 114 12.60 1.22 -3.58
C ALA A 114 13.34 0.02 -2.98
N LEU A 115 13.71 0.08 -1.69
CA LEU A 115 14.33 -1.05 -0.99
C LEU A 115 13.44 -2.29 -0.98
N GLN A 116 12.16 -2.11 -0.62
CA GLN A 116 11.21 -3.22 -0.54
C GLN A 116 11.05 -3.90 -1.90
N ASN A 117 10.88 -3.12 -2.96
CA ASN A 117 10.70 -3.62 -4.32
C ASN A 117 11.96 -4.30 -4.87
N VAL A 118 13.16 -3.77 -4.59
CA VAL A 118 14.40 -4.36 -5.08
C VAL A 118 14.73 -5.65 -4.35
N THR A 119 14.61 -5.66 -3.02
CA THR A 119 15.09 -6.77 -2.18
C THR A 119 14.04 -7.85 -1.97
N GLY A 120 12.75 -7.54 -2.14
CA GLY A 120 11.64 -8.40 -1.69
C GLY A 120 11.55 -8.53 -0.17
N LYS A 121 12.42 -7.84 0.59
CA LYS A 121 12.54 -7.98 2.03
C LYS A 121 11.98 -6.76 2.74
N ASN A 122 11.32 -7.02 3.85
CA ASN A 122 10.62 -6.02 4.62
C ASN A 122 11.50 -5.30 5.66
N GLY A 123 12.48 -5.99 6.28
CA GLY A 123 13.20 -5.47 7.46
C GLY A 123 13.81 -4.07 7.29
N VAL A 124 14.73 -3.87 6.33
CA VAL A 124 15.40 -2.57 6.13
C VAL A 124 14.43 -1.52 5.60
N ALA A 125 13.52 -1.89 4.69
CA ALA A 125 12.50 -0.98 4.19
C ALA A 125 11.62 -0.46 5.34
N TRP A 126 11.19 -1.34 6.25
CA TRP A 126 10.40 -0.98 7.41
C TRP A 126 11.13 -0.10 8.40
N HIS A 127 12.45 -0.24 8.56
CA HIS A 127 13.24 0.67 9.38
C HIS A 127 13.16 2.10 8.82
N VAL A 128 13.41 2.27 7.51
CA VAL A 128 13.33 3.57 6.84
C VAL A 128 11.91 4.14 6.91
N SER A 129 10.87 3.33 6.68
CA SER A 129 9.49 3.76 6.83
C SER A 129 9.13 4.10 8.29
N GLY A 130 9.71 3.40 9.26
CA GLY A 130 9.50 3.65 10.68
C GLY A 130 10.04 5.00 11.14
N GLU A 131 11.16 5.47 10.59
CA GLU A 131 11.66 6.83 10.81
C GLU A 131 10.59 7.87 10.46
N VAL A 132 9.94 7.70 9.30
CA VAL A 132 8.89 8.61 8.82
C VAL A 132 7.67 8.60 9.74
N THR A 133 7.28 7.42 10.23
CA THR A 133 6.21 7.28 11.23
C THR A 133 6.54 8.04 12.52
N VAL A 134 7.74 7.85 13.07
CA VAL A 134 8.17 8.55 14.30
C VAL A 134 8.24 10.06 14.07
N MET A 135 8.76 10.51 12.92
CA MET A 135 8.78 11.92 12.55
C MET A 135 7.37 12.51 12.55
N ALA A 136 6.41 11.86 11.89
CA ALA A 136 5.02 12.34 11.79
C ALA A 136 4.32 12.41 13.16
N MET A 137 4.60 11.46 14.05
CA MET A 137 4.07 11.49 15.41
C MET A 137 4.70 12.61 16.24
N ARG A 138 6.02 12.80 16.15
CA ARG A 138 6.74 13.87 16.87
C ARG A 138 6.29 15.27 16.43
N THR A 139 6.07 15.46 15.13
CA THR A 139 5.58 16.73 14.58
C THR A 139 4.07 16.88 14.65
N ARG A 140 3.35 15.91 15.22
CA ARG A 140 1.88 15.94 15.39
C ARG A 140 1.13 16.20 14.08
N LEU A 141 1.54 15.56 12.98
CA LEU A 141 0.84 15.69 11.70
C LEU A 141 -0.60 15.14 11.73
N TYR A 142 -0.93 14.31 12.71
CA TYR A 142 -2.28 13.80 12.96
C TYR A 142 -3.24 14.87 13.52
N ASP A 143 -2.73 16.04 13.88
CA ASP A 143 -3.48 17.11 14.50
C ASP A 143 -3.72 18.26 13.49
N GLU A 144 -4.98 18.57 13.21
CA GLU A 144 -5.37 19.63 12.28
C GLU A 144 -4.84 21.00 12.74
N GLU A 145 -4.78 21.24 14.06
CA GLU A 145 -4.24 22.49 14.62
C GLU A 145 -2.78 22.74 14.24
N THR A 146 -1.99 21.68 14.06
CA THR A 146 -0.60 21.76 13.60
C THR A 146 -0.50 22.32 12.18
N LEU A 147 -1.42 21.93 11.29
CA LEU A 147 -1.36 22.26 9.86
C LEU A 147 -2.12 23.54 9.48
N LEU A 148 -3.02 24.02 10.35
CA LEU A 148 -3.82 25.23 10.11
C LEU A 148 -2.98 26.50 9.89
N PRO A 149 -1.96 26.83 10.72
CA PRO A 149 -1.12 28.00 10.49
C PRO A 149 -0.37 27.89 9.16
N LEU A 150 0.15 26.70 8.86
CA LEU A 150 0.88 26.45 7.62
C LEU A 150 -0.02 26.55 6.39
N ALA A 151 -1.29 26.16 6.49
CA ALA A 151 -2.26 26.31 5.40
C ALA A 151 -2.51 27.78 5.01
N GLN A 152 -2.20 28.74 5.90
CA GLN A 152 -2.32 30.17 5.61
C GLN A 152 -1.08 30.72 4.89
N THR A 153 0.11 30.23 5.25
CA THR A 153 1.39 30.72 4.69
C THR A 153 1.87 29.93 3.48
N SER A 154 1.63 28.62 3.46
CA SER A 154 2.02 27.68 2.40
C SER A 154 0.96 26.57 2.26
N PRO A 155 -0.13 26.84 1.51
CA PRO A 155 -1.23 25.89 1.32
C PRO A 155 -0.75 24.55 0.72
N LEU A 156 0.09 24.59 -0.33
CA LEU A 156 0.69 23.41 -0.94
C LEU A 156 1.42 22.53 0.06
N GLU A 157 2.28 23.12 0.89
CA GLU A 157 3.06 22.37 1.87
C GLU A 157 2.15 21.71 2.92
N SER A 158 1.15 22.44 3.41
CA SER A 158 0.12 21.90 4.32
C SER A 158 -0.62 20.70 3.70
N GLN A 159 -0.99 20.80 2.42
CA GLN A 159 -1.66 19.70 1.71
C GLN A 159 -0.75 18.50 1.49
N LEU A 160 0.52 18.72 1.13
CA LEU A 160 1.48 17.64 0.94
C LEU A 160 1.82 16.93 2.25
N LEU A 161 1.92 17.66 3.37
CA LEU A 161 2.09 17.07 4.70
C LEU A 161 0.87 16.24 5.12
N ARG A 162 -0.34 16.75 4.87
CA ARG A 162 -1.60 15.99 5.08
C ARG A 162 -1.61 14.70 4.27
N ALA A 163 -1.28 14.77 2.97
CA ALA A 163 -1.24 13.60 2.10
C ALA A 163 -0.18 12.57 2.56
N ASN A 164 1.00 13.05 2.97
CA ASN A 164 2.04 12.21 3.56
C ASN A 164 1.55 11.53 4.83
N PHE A 165 0.92 12.26 5.76
CA PHE A 165 0.37 11.66 6.98
C PHE A 165 -0.61 10.53 6.66
N TRP A 166 -1.57 10.75 5.77
CA TRP A 166 -2.55 9.72 5.41
C TRP A 166 -1.91 8.50 4.77
N LEU A 167 -0.85 8.66 3.98
CA LEU A 167 -0.10 7.52 3.44
C LEU A 167 0.68 6.79 4.53
N ILE A 168 1.31 7.51 5.47
CA ILE A 168 2.03 6.90 6.60
C ILE A 168 1.05 6.12 7.47
N TYR A 169 -0.09 6.72 7.81
CA TYR A 169 -1.19 6.07 8.52
C TYR A 169 -1.63 4.79 7.78
N LEU A 170 -1.92 4.88 6.48
CA LEU A 170 -2.24 3.72 5.65
C LEU A 170 -1.18 2.61 5.79
N THR A 171 0.11 2.93 5.67
CA THR A 171 1.19 1.93 5.76
C THR A 171 1.27 1.26 7.13
N ASP A 172 1.03 2.00 8.22
CA ASP A 172 0.99 1.45 9.57
C ASP A 172 -0.23 0.52 9.76
N ARG A 173 -1.40 0.91 9.23
CA ARG A 173 -2.60 0.07 9.23
C ARG A 173 -2.42 -1.19 8.40
N THR A 174 -1.80 -1.11 7.23
CA THR A 174 -1.45 -2.30 6.42
C THR A 174 -0.56 -3.27 7.20
N ALA A 175 0.45 -2.75 7.89
CA ALA A 175 1.38 -3.58 8.65
C ALA A 175 0.69 -4.28 9.84
N THR A 176 -0.24 -3.57 10.49
CA THR A 176 -1.09 -4.11 11.57
C THR A 176 -2.01 -5.21 11.06
N ALA A 177 -2.68 -4.98 9.92
CA ALA A 177 -3.61 -5.91 9.30
C ALA A 177 -2.95 -7.25 8.90
N PHE A 178 -1.72 -7.19 8.38
CA PHE A 178 -0.96 -8.39 8.02
C PHE A 178 -0.15 -8.99 9.17
N GLU A 179 -0.24 -8.41 10.37
CA GLU A 179 0.56 -8.82 11.53
C GLU A 179 2.07 -8.75 11.31
N GLY A 180 2.51 -7.97 10.32
CA GLY A 180 3.93 -7.91 9.93
C GLY A 180 4.81 -7.26 11.00
N ARG A 181 4.24 -6.36 11.82
CA ARG A 181 4.92 -5.69 12.93
C ARG A 181 3.90 -5.07 13.90
N PRO A 182 4.31 -4.72 15.13
CA PRO A 182 3.52 -3.89 16.02
C PRO A 182 3.19 -2.53 15.37
N SER A 183 1.96 -2.07 15.55
CA SER A 183 1.55 -0.72 15.14
C SER A 183 2.25 0.31 16.01
N VAL A 184 2.82 1.35 15.39
CA VAL A 184 3.39 2.48 16.14
C VAL A 184 2.32 3.55 16.40
N MET A 185 1.31 3.65 15.51
CA MET A 185 0.29 4.70 15.57
C MET A 185 -0.99 4.28 16.30
N SER A 186 -1.39 3.01 16.27
CA SER A 186 -2.69 2.53 16.76
C SER A 186 -2.91 2.84 18.24
N ASP A 187 -1.90 2.63 19.09
CA ASP A 187 -2.04 2.88 20.53
C ASP A 187 -2.21 4.38 20.83
N ILE A 188 -1.49 5.24 20.11
CA ILE A 188 -1.52 6.68 20.32
C ILE A 188 -2.83 7.27 19.79
N LEU A 189 -3.25 6.88 18.58
CA LEU A 189 -4.39 7.49 17.90
C LEU A 189 -5.75 6.90 18.34
N SER A 190 -5.78 5.74 19.00
CA SER A 190 -7.00 5.08 19.47
C SER A 190 -7.85 5.90 20.46
N HIS A 191 -7.27 6.93 21.08
CA HIS A 191 -7.94 7.80 22.07
C HIS A 191 -8.58 9.06 21.46
N GLY A 192 -8.86 9.05 20.15
CA GLY A 192 -9.49 10.20 19.47
C GLY A 192 -8.55 11.39 19.24
N LEU A 193 -7.24 11.14 19.26
CA LEU A 193 -6.23 12.19 19.02
C LEU A 193 -6.09 12.56 17.54
N LEU A 194 -6.54 11.70 16.63
CA LEU A 194 -6.54 12.00 15.19
C LEU A 194 -7.65 13.00 14.87
N THR A 195 -7.29 14.27 14.71
CA THR A 195 -8.22 15.36 14.32
C THR A 195 -8.05 15.78 12.86
N LEU A 196 -6.96 15.38 12.21
CA LEU A 196 -6.64 15.72 10.82
C LEU A 196 -7.77 15.28 9.87
N GLY A 197 -8.23 16.19 9.03
CA GLY A 197 -9.21 15.90 7.98
C GLY A 197 -8.59 15.24 6.75
N GLU A 198 -9.41 14.54 5.96
CA GLU A 198 -9.00 14.02 4.63
C GLU A 198 -8.61 15.15 3.68
N GLN A 199 -9.34 16.27 3.74
CA GLN A 199 -9.10 17.46 2.93
C GLN A 199 -8.74 18.66 3.79
N GLY A 200 -7.92 19.55 3.23
CA GLY A 200 -7.57 20.82 3.86
C GLY A 200 -8.54 21.95 3.57
N PRO A 201 -8.39 23.09 4.27
CA PRO A 201 -9.25 24.26 4.07
C PRO A 201 -9.03 24.93 2.70
N ARG A 202 -7.86 24.74 2.09
CA ARG A 202 -7.48 25.33 0.80
C ARG A 202 -6.73 24.29 -0.03
N PRO A 203 -7.45 23.38 -0.72
CA PRO A 203 -6.80 22.41 -1.60
C PRO A 203 -6.24 23.11 -2.84
N GLU A 204 -4.96 22.89 -3.11
CA GLU A 204 -4.28 23.21 -4.36
C GLU A 204 -4.18 21.96 -5.25
N PRO A 205 -4.21 22.10 -6.58
CA PRO A 205 -4.00 20.96 -7.46
C PRO A 205 -2.58 20.43 -7.29
N LEU A 206 -2.46 19.12 -7.05
CA LEU A 206 -1.18 18.42 -6.97
C LEU A 206 -0.66 18.05 -8.37
N LEU A 207 -1.56 17.85 -9.33
CA LEU A 207 -1.21 17.63 -10.73
C LEU A 207 -1.13 18.96 -11.49
N ASP A 208 -0.34 18.99 -12.57
CA ASP A 208 -0.21 20.20 -13.37
C ASP A 208 -1.52 20.51 -14.11
N PRO A 209 -2.25 21.60 -13.78
CA PRO A 209 -3.53 21.92 -14.42
C PRO A 209 -3.35 22.44 -15.85
N THR A 210 -2.13 22.80 -16.25
CA THR A 210 -1.84 23.24 -17.63
C THR A 210 -1.70 22.06 -18.59
N ASN A 211 -1.48 20.86 -18.05
CA ASN A 211 -1.44 19.64 -18.84
C ASN A 211 -2.88 19.15 -19.13
N PRO A 212 -3.32 19.08 -20.41
CA PRO A 212 -4.69 18.70 -20.76
C PRO A 212 -5.07 17.28 -20.32
N LEU A 213 -4.08 16.43 -20.07
CA LEU A 213 -4.28 15.08 -19.53
C LEU A 213 -4.83 15.10 -18.11
N ASN A 214 -4.44 16.12 -17.32
CA ASN A 214 -4.79 16.30 -15.92
C ASN A 214 -5.97 17.25 -15.81
N SER A 215 -7.16 16.71 -15.53
CA SER A 215 -8.30 17.55 -15.15
C SER A 215 -8.47 17.56 -13.64
N GLN A 216 -8.85 18.71 -13.09
CA GLN A 216 -9.14 18.85 -11.65
C GLN A 216 -10.14 17.79 -11.16
N ALA A 217 -11.21 17.55 -11.92
CA ALA A 217 -12.19 16.52 -11.59
C ALA A 217 -11.57 15.11 -11.54
N THR A 218 -10.63 14.79 -12.44
CA THR A 218 -9.91 13.51 -12.38
C THR A 218 -9.06 13.41 -11.12
N GLU A 219 -8.33 14.47 -10.78
CA GLU A 219 -7.50 14.50 -9.58
C GLU A 219 -8.33 14.31 -8.29
N GLU A 220 -9.46 15.02 -8.18
CA GLU A 220 -10.38 14.90 -7.03
C GLU A 220 -10.89 13.46 -6.86
N GLU A 221 -11.22 12.79 -7.96
CA GLU A 221 -11.66 11.39 -7.94
C GLU A 221 -10.52 10.43 -7.53
N LEU A 222 -9.29 10.68 -7.97
CA LEU A 222 -8.12 9.91 -7.55
C LEU A 222 -7.85 10.08 -6.05
N ILE A 223 -7.89 11.31 -5.55
CA ILE A 223 -7.71 11.61 -4.12
C ILE A 223 -8.82 10.96 -3.29
N ARG A 224 -10.09 11.04 -3.74
CA ARG A 224 -11.21 10.35 -3.08
C ARG A 224 -10.97 8.84 -2.99
N GLY A 225 -10.51 8.21 -4.08
CA GLY A 225 -10.17 6.79 -4.08
C GLY A 225 -8.98 6.44 -3.18
N PHE A 226 -7.98 7.33 -3.06
CA PHE A 226 -6.88 7.17 -2.10
C PHE A 226 -7.38 7.17 -0.65
N HIS A 227 -8.31 8.05 -0.27
CA HIS A 227 -8.91 8.03 1.06
C HIS A 227 -9.81 6.82 1.29
N LEU A 228 -10.59 6.39 0.28
CA LEU A 228 -11.34 5.13 0.34
C LEU A 228 -10.42 3.95 0.65
N LYS A 229 -9.27 3.87 -0.02
CA LYS A 229 -8.23 2.86 0.27
C LYS A 229 -7.68 2.96 1.69
N THR A 230 -7.49 4.18 2.19
CA THR A 230 -7.01 4.40 3.57
C THR A 230 -8.02 3.88 4.59
N ARG A 231 -9.32 4.18 4.40
CA ARG A 231 -10.43 3.68 5.22
C ARG A 231 -10.53 2.15 5.15
N LEU A 232 -10.33 1.56 3.97
CA LEU A 232 -10.27 0.10 3.79
C LEU A 232 -9.23 -0.54 4.71
N TRP A 233 -7.99 -0.05 4.67
CA TRP A 233 -6.94 -0.56 5.54
C TRP A 233 -7.19 -0.29 7.02
N ALA A 234 -7.73 0.88 7.36
CA ALA A 234 -8.06 1.23 8.73
C ALA A 234 -9.06 0.22 9.34
N THR A 235 -10.18 -0.03 8.65
CA THR A 235 -11.22 -0.96 9.12
C THR A 235 -10.71 -2.39 9.24
N VAL A 236 -9.91 -2.86 8.27
CA VAL A 236 -9.30 -4.20 8.34
C VAL A 236 -8.38 -4.32 9.56
N ALA A 237 -7.50 -3.35 9.77
CA ALA A 237 -6.59 -3.36 10.90
C ALA A 237 -7.34 -3.28 12.25
N ASP A 238 -8.46 -2.55 12.32
CA ASP A 238 -9.30 -2.50 13.52
C ASP A 238 -9.93 -3.86 13.79
N PHE A 239 -10.45 -4.51 12.75
CA PHE A 239 -11.01 -5.85 12.86
C PHE A 239 -9.96 -6.85 13.35
N MET A 240 -8.78 -6.88 12.72
CA MET A 240 -7.70 -7.80 13.08
C MET A 240 -7.18 -7.57 14.49
N HIS A 241 -7.03 -6.32 14.91
CA HIS A 241 -6.62 -6.00 16.28
C HIS A 241 -7.65 -6.49 17.31
N ARG A 242 -8.94 -6.26 17.05
CA ARG A 242 -10.03 -6.71 17.92
C ARG A 242 -10.15 -8.23 17.96
N LEU A 243 -10.01 -8.89 16.82
CA LEU A 243 -10.04 -10.35 16.72
C LEU A 243 -8.96 -10.97 17.60
N LYS A 244 -7.73 -10.42 17.58
CA LYS A 244 -6.65 -10.85 18.46
C LYS A 244 -6.94 -10.60 19.94
N SER A 245 -7.47 -9.41 20.26
CA SER A 245 -7.85 -9.07 21.63
C SER A 245 -8.90 -10.04 22.17
N PHE A 246 -9.89 -10.39 21.34
CA PHE A 246 -10.92 -11.38 21.64
C PHE A 246 -10.31 -12.77 21.87
N ALA A 247 -9.46 -13.24 20.96
CA ALA A 247 -8.82 -14.56 21.05
C ALA A 247 -7.88 -14.72 22.27
N ASN A 248 -7.23 -13.64 22.71
CA ASN A 248 -6.26 -13.68 23.81
C ASN A 248 -6.90 -13.62 25.21
N ARG A 249 -8.20 -13.36 25.34
CA ARG A 249 -8.88 -13.35 26.64
C ARG A 249 -9.11 -14.79 27.13
N LYS A 250 -8.15 -15.29 27.91
CA LYS A 250 -8.26 -16.59 28.60
C LYS A 250 -9.14 -16.54 29.85
N GLU A 251 -9.50 -15.37 30.37
CA GLU A 251 -10.41 -15.19 31.51
C GLU A 251 -11.26 -13.91 31.34
N PRO A 252 -12.54 -13.93 31.75
CA PRO A 252 -13.44 -12.79 31.60
C PRO A 252 -13.02 -11.63 32.52
N ALA A 253 -12.57 -10.52 31.92
CA ALA A 253 -12.40 -9.27 32.66
C ALA A 253 -13.78 -8.78 33.15
N PRO A 254 -13.91 -8.31 34.40
CA PRO A 254 -15.22 -8.05 35.04
C PRO A 254 -15.98 -6.84 34.49
N THR A 255 -15.50 -6.16 33.44
CA THR A 255 -16.01 -4.85 32.99
C THR A 255 -16.57 -4.81 31.57
N LEU A 256 -16.36 -5.84 30.74
CA LEU A 256 -16.91 -5.93 29.39
C LEU A 256 -17.46 -7.34 29.17
N THR A 257 -18.76 -7.47 28.89
CA THR A 257 -19.37 -8.76 28.56
C THR A 257 -18.92 -9.21 27.18
N GLU A 258 -18.69 -10.51 26.97
CA GLU A 258 -18.30 -11.11 25.67
C GLU A 258 -19.25 -10.68 24.52
N ASP A 259 -20.52 -10.43 24.84
CA ASP A 259 -21.53 -9.92 23.91
C ASP A 259 -21.19 -8.55 23.29
N ASP A 260 -20.51 -7.67 24.03
CA ASP A 260 -20.15 -6.32 23.55
C ASP A 260 -19.00 -6.38 22.53
N ASP A 261 -17.97 -7.20 22.81
CA ASP A 261 -16.85 -7.39 21.89
C ASP A 261 -17.28 -8.13 20.62
N TRP A 262 -18.17 -9.11 20.75
CA TRP A 262 -18.77 -9.79 19.62
C TRP A 262 -19.57 -8.84 18.73
N ALA A 263 -20.46 -8.03 19.33
CA ALA A 263 -21.25 -7.04 18.61
C ALA A 263 -20.36 -6.03 17.87
N GLU A 264 -19.24 -5.64 18.49
CA GLU A 264 -18.27 -4.73 17.91
C GLU A 264 -17.49 -5.37 16.74
N LEU A 265 -17.08 -6.63 16.85
CA LEU A 265 -16.47 -7.38 15.74
C LEU A 265 -17.42 -7.46 14.54
N VAL A 266 -18.69 -7.82 14.78
CA VAL A 266 -19.74 -7.84 13.74
C VAL A 266 -19.93 -6.45 13.12
N ARG A 267 -19.92 -5.39 13.93
CA ARG A 267 -20.07 -4.01 13.48
C ARG A 267 -18.92 -3.61 12.56
N VAL A 268 -17.67 -3.82 12.97
CA VAL A 268 -16.48 -3.48 12.17
C VAL A 268 -16.43 -4.31 10.89
N HIS A 269 -16.78 -5.60 10.94
CA HIS A 269 -16.87 -6.45 9.75
C HIS A 269 -17.91 -5.92 8.74
N ARG A 270 -19.10 -5.51 9.23
CA ARG A 270 -20.13 -4.92 8.37
C ARG A 270 -19.65 -3.61 7.74
N THR A 271 -18.98 -2.76 8.50
CA THR A 271 -18.34 -1.54 7.96
C THR A 271 -17.36 -1.91 6.85
N PHE A 272 -16.52 -2.93 7.04
CA PHE A 272 -15.60 -3.40 6.01
C PHE A 272 -16.31 -3.87 4.73
N LEU A 273 -17.38 -4.65 4.84
CA LEU A 273 -18.15 -5.11 3.68
C LEU A 273 -18.81 -3.95 2.90
N GLY A 274 -19.29 -2.93 3.61
CA GLY A 274 -19.93 -1.75 3.01
C GLY A 274 -18.95 -0.73 2.40
N ILE A 275 -17.63 -0.90 2.55
CA ILE A 275 -16.66 0.08 2.04
C ILE A 275 -16.77 0.27 0.53
N LEU A 276 -17.07 -0.77 -0.23
CA LEU A 276 -17.17 -0.65 -1.69
C LEU A 276 -18.45 0.06 -2.17
N ASP A 277 -19.42 0.31 -1.30
CA ASP A 277 -20.62 1.09 -1.66
C ASP A 277 -20.23 2.55 -2.02
N ASP A 278 -19.19 3.06 -1.35
CA ASP A 278 -18.58 4.37 -1.60
C ASP A 278 -17.62 4.38 -2.81
N LEU A 279 -17.46 3.27 -3.54
CA LEU A 279 -16.52 3.21 -4.66
C LEU A 279 -16.91 4.23 -5.75
N PRO A 280 -16.03 5.18 -6.10
CA PRO A 280 -16.37 6.20 -7.10
C PRO A 280 -16.75 5.59 -8.46
N PRO A 281 -17.70 6.20 -9.20
CA PRO A 281 -18.14 5.68 -10.49
C PRO A 281 -16.99 5.49 -11.49
N CYS A 282 -15.99 6.37 -11.44
CA CYS A 282 -14.81 6.29 -12.29
C CYS A 282 -13.98 5.02 -12.05
N LEU A 283 -13.99 4.48 -10.83
CA LEU A 283 -13.30 3.24 -10.48
C LEU A 283 -14.16 2.01 -10.76
N ARG A 284 -15.50 2.13 -10.81
CA ARG A 284 -16.41 1.03 -11.19
C ARG A 284 -16.28 0.65 -12.65
N SER A 285 -16.10 1.64 -13.53
CA SER A 285 -15.91 1.44 -14.98
C SER A 285 -14.81 2.34 -15.53
N PRO A 286 -13.53 2.02 -15.31
CA PRO A 286 -12.39 2.88 -15.69
C PRO A 286 -12.36 3.28 -17.16
N ASN A 287 -12.68 2.34 -18.06
CA ASN A 287 -12.70 2.59 -19.50
C ASN A 287 -13.80 3.58 -19.91
N SER A 288 -14.98 3.46 -19.31
CA SER A 288 -16.12 4.36 -19.59
C SER A 288 -15.92 5.75 -19.00
N ALA A 289 -15.28 5.83 -17.84
CA ALA A 289 -14.97 7.11 -17.18
C ALA A 289 -13.95 7.93 -17.98
N GLY A 290 -12.96 7.26 -18.58
CA GLY A 290 -12.02 7.88 -19.50
C GLY A 290 -12.68 8.45 -20.76
N ALA A 291 -13.75 7.81 -21.26
CA ALA A 291 -14.42 8.16 -22.52
C ALA A 291 -15.17 9.51 -22.51
N THR A 292 -15.18 10.21 -21.39
CA THR A 292 -15.68 11.58 -21.27
C THR A 292 -14.71 12.63 -21.86
N ALA A 293 -13.48 12.23 -22.21
CA ALA A 293 -12.51 13.12 -22.84
C ALA A 293 -12.73 13.26 -24.36
N ILE A 294 -12.32 14.41 -24.89
CA ILE A 294 -12.48 14.77 -26.31
C ILE A 294 -11.56 13.92 -27.23
N ASP A 295 -10.47 13.39 -26.67
CA ASP A 295 -9.42 12.67 -27.40
C ASP A 295 -9.15 11.26 -26.82
N GLU A 296 -8.76 10.33 -27.70
CA GLU A 296 -8.51 8.92 -27.38
C GLU A 296 -7.29 8.74 -26.47
N ALA A 297 -6.23 9.53 -26.67
CA ALA A 297 -5.03 9.44 -25.83
C ALA A 297 -5.31 9.92 -24.40
N THR A 298 -6.08 10.99 -24.25
CA THR A 298 -6.53 11.49 -22.94
C THR A 298 -7.46 10.48 -22.24
N THR A 299 -8.35 9.85 -23.00
CA THR A 299 -9.24 8.78 -22.51
C THR A 299 -8.42 7.61 -21.94
N SER A 300 -7.45 7.12 -22.70
CA SER A 300 -6.58 6.01 -22.29
C SER A 300 -5.72 6.36 -21.08
N TYR A 301 -5.15 7.57 -21.04
CA TYR A 301 -4.36 8.05 -19.91
C TYR A 301 -5.15 8.05 -18.59
N ARG A 302 -6.37 8.61 -18.60
CA ARG A 302 -7.23 8.65 -17.42
C ARG A 302 -7.70 7.26 -17.00
N ALA A 303 -8.11 6.43 -17.97
CA ALA A 303 -8.51 5.06 -17.69
C ALA A 303 -7.39 4.26 -17.01
N GLN A 304 -6.13 4.43 -17.43
CA GLN A 304 -4.99 3.77 -16.79
C GLN A 304 -4.78 4.22 -15.35
N SER A 305 -4.92 5.52 -15.05
CA SER A 305 -4.83 6.04 -13.68
C SER A 305 -5.91 5.44 -12.77
N PHE A 306 -7.15 5.36 -13.27
CA PHE A 306 -8.25 4.72 -12.57
C PHE A 306 -8.05 3.21 -12.40
N TRP A 307 -7.52 2.50 -13.40
CA TRP A 307 -7.18 1.09 -13.28
C TRP A 307 -6.10 0.84 -12.21
N ALA A 308 -5.07 1.69 -12.14
CA ALA A 308 -4.01 1.59 -11.15
C ALA A 308 -4.55 1.69 -9.72
N LEU A 309 -5.51 2.60 -9.48
CA LEU A 309 -6.14 2.79 -8.18
C LEU A 309 -7.19 1.70 -7.86
N ARG A 310 -8.09 1.40 -8.81
CA ARG A 310 -9.11 0.34 -8.67
C ARG A 310 -8.47 -0.99 -8.29
N ASN A 311 -7.46 -1.42 -9.05
CA ASN A 311 -6.78 -2.69 -8.78
C ASN A 311 -6.22 -2.74 -7.35
N ASN A 312 -5.64 -1.63 -6.88
CA ASN A 312 -5.10 -1.58 -5.53
C ASN A 312 -6.21 -1.77 -4.49
N ILE A 313 -7.33 -1.07 -4.62
CA ILE A 313 -8.48 -1.16 -3.72
C ILE A 313 -9.08 -2.57 -3.73
N LEU A 314 -9.39 -3.12 -4.91
CA LEU A 314 -10.09 -4.40 -5.02
C LEU A 314 -9.19 -5.59 -4.68
N SER A 315 -7.91 -5.57 -5.07
CA SER A 315 -6.96 -6.61 -4.64
C SER A 315 -6.83 -6.64 -3.12
N VAL A 316 -6.79 -5.49 -2.45
CA VAL A 316 -6.79 -5.41 -0.98
C VAL A 316 -8.10 -5.95 -0.42
N TYR A 317 -9.24 -5.50 -0.93
CA TYR A 317 -10.55 -5.91 -0.44
C TYR A 317 -10.75 -7.43 -0.49
N HIS A 318 -10.51 -8.05 -1.65
CA HIS A 318 -10.68 -9.50 -1.81
C HIS A 318 -9.63 -10.30 -1.02
N CYS A 319 -8.37 -9.83 -0.98
CA CYS A 319 -7.33 -10.45 -0.16
C CYS A 319 -7.73 -10.43 1.33
N MET A 320 -8.20 -9.28 1.84
CA MET A 320 -8.58 -9.14 3.24
C MET A 320 -9.88 -9.85 3.58
N ARG A 321 -10.84 -9.95 2.66
CA ARG A 321 -12.01 -10.83 2.84
C ARG A 321 -11.59 -12.27 3.09
N LEU A 322 -10.60 -12.76 2.34
CA LEU A 322 -10.09 -14.12 2.49
C LEU A 322 -9.32 -14.28 3.80
N VAL A 323 -8.44 -13.33 4.13
CA VAL A 323 -7.66 -13.35 5.38
C VAL A 323 -8.58 -13.30 6.60
N ILE A 324 -9.53 -12.36 6.65
CA ILE A 324 -10.50 -12.25 7.75
C ILE A 324 -11.27 -13.56 7.93
N LEU A 325 -11.79 -14.13 6.84
CA LEU A 325 -12.48 -15.42 6.89
C LEU A 325 -11.57 -16.52 7.45
N HIS A 326 -10.35 -16.61 6.92
CA HIS A 326 -9.38 -17.60 7.35
C HIS A 326 -9.05 -17.48 8.84
N GLU A 327 -8.78 -16.27 9.34
CA GLU A 327 -8.45 -16.04 10.75
C GLU A 327 -9.64 -16.36 11.68
N CYS A 328 -10.88 -16.00 11.30
CA CYS A 328 -12.06 -16.40 12.07
C CYS A 328 -12.26 -17.92 12.09
N MET A 329 -11.88 -18.64 11.03
CA MET A 329 -11.89 -20.11 11.01
C MET A 329 -10.86 -20.69 11.97
N GLN A 330 -9.63 -20.15 12.00
CA GLN A 330 -8.59 -20.60 12.94
C GLN A 330 -8.98 -20.37 14.40
N GLN A 331 -9.74 -19.31 14.67
CA GLN A 331 -10.28 -19.00 16.00
C GLN A 331 -11.64 -19.67 16.29
N ASN A 332 -12.15 -20.49 15.37
CA ASN A 332 -13.42 -21.22 15.50
C ASN A 332 -14.65 -20.31 15.77
N ILE A 333 -14.68 -19.13 15.15
CA ILE A 333 -15.77 -18.14 15.28
C ILE A 333 -16.27 -17.57 13.93
N PRO A 334 -16.52 -18.40 12.90
CA PRO A 334 -17.03 -17.92 11.61
C PRO A 334 -18.40 -17.21 11.72
N GLU A 335 -19.14 -17.39 12.81
CA GLU A 335 -20.44 -16.77 13.07
C GLU A 335 -20.34 -15.24 13.20
N VAL A 336 -19.18 -14.68 13.55
CA VAL A 336 -18.92 -13.22 13.50
C VAL A 336 -19.17 -12.67 12.10
N LEU A 337 -18.92 -13.50 11.09
CA LEU A 337 -19.09 -13.17 9.68
C LEU A 337 -20.50 -13.52 9.17
N GLY A 338 -21.38 -13.99 10.05
CA GLY A 338 -22.71 -14.48 9.71
C GLY A 338 -22.69 -15.84 8.98
N LEU A 339 -21.62 -16.63 9.15
CA LEU A 339 -21.46 -17.93 8.49
C LEU A 339 -21.66 -19.07 9.49
N GLU A 340 -22.22 -20.18 9.02
CA GLU A 340 -22.30 -21.41 9.80
C GLU A 340 -20.92 -22.07 9.90
N ASN A 341 -20.60 -22.64 11.06
CA ASN A 341 -19.36 -23.38 11.27
C ASN A 341 -19.43 -24.81 10.69
N LYS A 342 -19.56 -24.88 9.37
CA LYS A 342 -19.54 -26.12 8.58
C LYS A 342 -18.38 -26.06 7.59
N ALA A 343 -17.44 -27.01 7.72
CA ALA A 343 -16.20 -27.04 6.93
C ALA A 343 -16.44 -26.89 5.41
N GLU A 344 -17.45 -27.57 4.87
CA GLU A 344 -17.78 -27.47 3.44
C GLU A 344 -18.28 -26.08 3.03
N SER A 345 -19.14 -25.45 3.84
CA SER A 345 -19.67 -24.11 3.57
C SER A 345 -18.56 -23.06 3.59
N LEU A 346 -17.66 -23.16 4.57
CA LEU A 346 -16.51 -22.29 4.72
C LEU A 346 -15.52 -22.45 3.56
N ALA A 347 -15.23 -23.70 3.16
CA ALA A 347 -14.36 -23.99 2.02
C ALA A 347 -14.95 -23.46 0.69
N ILE A 348 -16.26 -23.60 0.47
CA ILE A 348 -16.94 -22.98 -0.68
C ILE A 348 -16.72 -21.47 -0.67
N ARG A 349 -16.93 -20.83 0.49
CA ARG A 349 -16.81 -19.39 0.62
C ARG A 349 -15.39 -18.88 0.37
N GLN A 350 -14.37 -19.59 0.85
CA GLN A 350 -12.97 -19.28 0.53
C GLN A 350 -12.70 -19.35 -0.98
N LEU A 351 -13.13 -20.42 -1.66
CA LEU A 351 -12.93 -20.59 -3.11
C LEU A 351 -13.69 -19.56 -3.96
N GLU A 352 -14.85 -19.07 -3.48
CA GLU A 352 -15.57 -17.95 -4.09
C GLU A 352 -14.78 -16.65 -3.99
N ILE A 353 -14.30 -16.31 -2.79
CA ILE A 353 -13.51 -15.08 -2.58
C ILE A 353 -12.23 -15.10 -3.41
N VAL A 354 -11.56 -16.27 -3.48
CA VAL A 354 -10.40 -16.46 -4.35
C VAL A 354 -10.76 -16.25 -5.81
N GLN A 355 -11.91 -16.77 -6.26
CA GLN A 355 -12.35 -16.57 -7.63
C GLN A 355 -12.56 -15.09 -7.95
N ASP A 356 -13.21 -14.34 -7.04
CA ASP A 356 -13.38 -12.89 -7.18
C ASP A 356 -12.01 -12.17 -7.28
N PHE A 357 -11.06 -12.55 -6.41
CA PHE A 357 -9.70 -12.01 -6.44
C PHE A 357 -9.03 -12.26 -7.79
N LEU A 358 -9.07 -13.51 -8.28
CA LEU A 358 -8.50 -13.88 -9.57
C LEU A 358 -9.15 -13.12 -10.72
N LEU A 359 -10.48 -12.98 -10.73
CA LEU A 359 -11.18 -12.24 -11.78
C LEU A 359 -10.67 -10.80 -11.86
N GLU A 360 -10.58 -10.08 -10.73
CA GLU A 360 -10.03 -8.72 -10.72
C GLU A 360 -8.58 -8.67 -11.22
N MET A 361 -7.75 -9.63 -10.84
CA MET A 361 -6.36 -9.71 -11.28
C MET A 361 -6.21 -9.91 -12.80
N HIS A 362 -7.15 -10.61 -13.45
CA HIS A 362 -7.16 -10.81 -14.90
C HIS A 362 -7.76 -9.62 -15.67
N LEU A 363 -8.62 -8.82 -15.04
CA LEU A 363 -9.23 -7.63 -15.66
C LEU A 363 -8.25 -6.47 -15.80
N VAL A 364 -7.30 -6.37 -14.87
CA VAL A 364 -6.43 -5.21 -14.73
C VAL A 364 -5.33 -5.21 -15.81
N PRO A 365 -5.06 -4.07 -16.48
CA PRO A 365 -3.91 -3.96 -17.36
C PRO A 365 -2.61 -4.32 -16.64
N PHE A 366 -1.81 -5.22 -17.22
CA PHE A 366 -0.62 -5.79 -16.57
C PHE A 366 0.32 -4.73 -15.96
N MET A 367 0.53 -3.61 -16.66
CA MET A 367 1.35 -2.51 -16.16
C MET A 367 0.83 -1.94 -14.83
N CYS A 368 -0.49 -1.78 -14.67
CA CYS A 368 -1.12 -1.28 -13.45
C CYS A 368 -0.96 -2.24 -12.27
N LEU A 369 -0.75 -3.53 -12.54
CA LEU A 369 -0.43 -4.52 -11.53
C LEU A 369 1.07 -4.50 -11.18
N LYS A 370 1.94 -4.52 -12.19
CA LYS A 370 3.40 -4.58 -12.01
C LYS A 370 3.96 -3.39 -11.24
N VAL A 371 3.50 -2.18 -11.54
CA VAL A 371 3.95 -0.94 -10.89
C VAL A 371 3.62 -0.84 -9.39
N GLN A 372 2.71 -1.69 -8.89
CA GLN A 372 2.42 -1.76 -7.45
C GLN A 372 3.53 -2.45 -6.64
N GLY A 373 4.48 -3.11 -7.32
CA GLY A 373 5.68 -3.67 -6.72
C GLY A 373 5.40 -4.76 -5.70
N GLU A 374 6.32 -4.89 -4.73
CA GLU A 374 6.34 -5.99 -3.77
C GLU A 374 5.10 -6.03 -2.88
N ALA A 375 4.49 -4.88 -2.58
CA ALA A 375 3.26 -4.83 -1.79
C ALA A 375 2.10 -5.61 -2.44
N ALA A 376 1.96 -5.54 -3.78
CA ALA A 376 0.97 -6.33 -4.50
C ALA A 376 1.33 -7.82 -4.53
N ILE A 377 2.61 -8.11 -4.74
CA ILE A 377 3.11 -9.48 -4.76
C ILE A 377 2.87 -10.17 -3.41
N GLN A 378 3.08 -9.49 -2.28
CA GLN A 378 2.78 -10.01 -0.95
C GLN A 378 1.29 -10.37 -0.76
N ARG A 379 0.36 -9.57 -1.30
CA ARG A 379 -1.08 -9.90 -1.27
C ARG A 379 -1.37 -11.19 -2.03
N ILE A 380 -0.81 -11.31 -3.23
CA ILE A 380 -0.98 -12.49 -4.08
C ILE A 380 -0.36 -13.73 -3.41
N ARG A 381 0.81 -13.60 -2.79
CA ARG A 381 1.43 -14.67 -1.99
C ARG A 381 0.56 -15.08 -0.81
N ARG A 382 -0.06 -14.13 -0.09
CA ARG A 382 -0.96 -14.44 1.03
C ARG A 382 -2.19 -15.24 0.56
N VAL A 383 -2.81 -14.85 -0.55
CA VAL A 383 -3.90 -15.62 -1.17
C VAL A 383 -3.43 -17.01 -1.59
N GLY A 384 -2.24 -17.10 -2.21
CA GLY A 384 -1.62 -18.37 -2.59
C GLY A 384 -1.33 -19.29 -1.41
N ALA A 385 -0.87 -18.75 -0.27
CA ALA A 385 -0.60 -19.53 0.93
C ALA A 385 -1.88 -20.16 1.51
N ILE A 386 -2.98 -19.39 1.59
CA ILE A 386 -4.27 -19.90 2.05
C ILE A 386 -4.79 -20.98 1.09
N LEU A 387 -4.65 -20.78 -0.23
CA LEU A 387 -5.02 -21.80 -1.21
C LEU A 387 -4.19 -23.08 -1.10
N LEU A 388 -2.89 -22.95 -0.85
CA LEU A 388 -2.00 -24.11 -0.67
C LEU A 388 -2.41 -24.93 0.56
N GLU A 389 -2.76 -24.27 1.65
CA GLU A 389 -3.33 -24.92 2.83
C GLU A 389 -4.64 -25.66 2.49
N MET A 390 -5.53 -25.03 1.72
CA MET A 390 -6.78 -25.68 1.26
C MET A 390 -6.53 -26.90 0.36
N VAL A 391 -5.48 -26.87 -0.48
CA VAL A 391 -5.08 -28.04 -1.28
C VAL A 391 -4.63 -29.18 -0.37
N ASN A 392 -3.81 -28.89 0.64
CA ASN A 392 -3.28 -29.89 1.56
C ASN A 392 -4.35 -30.48 2.51
N HIS A 393 -5.38 -29.69 2.85
CA HIS A 393 -6.45 -30.08 3.77
C HIS A 393 -7.82 -30.24 3.06
N ALA A 394 -7.81 -30.58 1.77
CA ALA A 394 -9.03 -30.66 0.99
C ALA A 394 -10.00 -31.73 1.52
N ILE A 395 -11.24 -31.32 1.78
CA ILE A 395 -12.32 -32.18 2.32
C ILE A 395 -12.66 -33.33 1.36
N ASN A 396 -12.64 -33.04 0.05
CA ASN A 396 -12.93 -34.03 -0.99
C ASN A 396 -12.16 -33.73 -2.29
N SER A 397 -12.23 -34.67 -3.24
CA SER A 397 -11.54 -34.55 -4.53
C SER A 397 -11.97 -33.35 -5.37
N THR A 398 -13.19 -32.85 -5.20
CA THR A 398 -13.72 -31.72 -5.97
C THR A 398 -13.13 -30.41 -5.46
N PHE A 399 -13.09 -30.22 -4.14
CA PHE A 399 -12.42 -29.08 -3.50
C PHE A 399 -10.92 -29.08 -3.84
N HIS A 400 -10.27 -30.23 -3.74
CA HIS A 400 -8.85 -30.38 -4.09
C HIS A 400 -8.58 -29.91 -5.53
N LYS A 401 -9.36 -30.40 -6.51
CA LYS A 401 -9.21 -30.02 -7.92
C LYS A 401 -9.39 -28.52 -8.14
N ARG A 402 -10.42 -27.92 -7.53
CA ARG A 402 -10.72 -26.49 -7.69
C ARG A 402 -9.65 -25.61 -7.04
N ALA A 403 -9.24 -25.93 -5.82
CA ALA A 403 -8.17 -25.22 -5.11
C ALA A 403 -6.84 -25.30 -5.89
N THR A 404 -6.51 -26.48 -6.42
CA THR A 404 -5.30 -26.68 -7.25
C THR A 404 -5.33 -25.82 -8.52
N LEU A 405 -6.48 -25.76 -9.21
CA LEU A 405 -6.62 -24.94 -10.41
C LEU A 405 -6.40 -23.46 -10.12
N GLN A 406 -7.04 -22.93 -9.07
CA GLN A 406 -6.91 -21.54 -8.66
C GLN A 406 -5.49 -21.22 -8.16
N PHE A 407 -4.86 -22.15 -7.43
CA PHE A 407 -3.48 -22.02 -6.98
C PHE A 407 -2.49 -21.92 -8.14
N ASN A 408 -2.67 -22.74 -9.19
CA ASN A 408 -1.84 -22.64 -10.39
C ASN A 408 -1.96 -21.28 -11.09
N GLN A 409 -3.17 -20.70 -11.15
CA GLN A 409 -3.36 -19.35 -11.69
C GLN A 409 -2.62 -18.29 -10.85
N ILE A 410 -2.60 -18.44 -9.52
CA ILE A 410 -1.81 -17.56 -8.65
C ILE A 410 -0.31 -17.68 -8.96
N LEU A 411 0.21 -18.89 -9.17
CA LEU A 411 1.61 -19.11 -9.55
C LEU A 411 1.94 -18.47 -10.90
N ASP A 412 1.06 -18.61 -11.90
CA ASP A 412 1.23 -17.97 -13.21
C ASP A 412 1.30 -16.44 -13.09
N ILE A 413 0.44 -15.84 -12.25
CA ILE A 413 0.49 -14.41 -11.99
C ILE A 413 1.80 -14.02 -11.28
N LEU A 414 2.20 -14.75 -10.24
CA LEU A 414 3.43 -14.46 -9.48
C LEU A 414 4.70 -14.58 -10.34
N THR A 415 4.75 -15.57 -11.23
CA THR A 415 5.87 -15.72 -12.17
C THR A 415 5.91 -14.57 -13.17
N SER A 416 4.75 -14.14 -13.70
CA SER A 416 4.68 -12.99 -14.61
C SER A 416 5.13 -11.66 -13.96
N LEU A 417 5.00 -11.54 -12.64
CA LEU A 417 5.41 -10.37 -11.86
C LEU A 417 6.87 -10.41 -11.37
N ASP A 418 7.66 -11.40 -11.80
CA ASP A 418 9.05 -11.59 -11.36
C ASP A 418 9.18 -11.65 -9.82
N SER A 419 8.24 -12.33 -9.14
CA SER A 419 8.21 -12.42 -7.67
C SER A 419 9.54 -12.94 -7.09
N LYS A 420 10.13 -12.15 -6.17
CA LYS A 420 11.50 -12.34 -5.65
C LYS A 420 11.61 -13.23 -4.40
N ALA A 421 10.51 -13.77 -3.89
CA ALA A 421 10.56 -14.65 -2.72
C ALA A 421 11.49 -15.84 -2.96
N THR A 422 12.45 -16.01 -2.06
CA THR A 422 13.13 -17.29 -1.85
C THR A 422 12.20 -18.20 -1.04
N ALA A 423 12.34 -19.52 -1.20
CA ALA A 423 11.46 -20.57 -0.68
C ALA A 423 11.17 -20.51 0.84
N THR A 424 11.88 -19.68 1.60
CA THR A 424 11.74 -19.50 3.04
C THR A 424 10.40 -18.88 3.48
N GLU A 425 9.78 -17.99 2.69
CA GLU A 425 8.52 -17.32 3.11
C GLU A 425 7.26 -18.18 2.90
N LEU A 426 7.30 -19.17 2.00
CA LEU A 426 6.20 -20.13 1.81
C LEU A 426 6.24 -21.28 2.82
N GLY A 427 7.40 -21.52 3.46
CA GLY A 427 7.58 -22.57 4.47
C GLY A 427 7.50 -22.09 5.93
N ALA A 428 7.72 -20.80 6.21
CA ALA A 428 7.77 -20.28 7.58
C ALA A 428 6.42 -20.30 8.32
N GLY A 429 5.29 -20.40 7.60
CA GLY A 429 3.97 -20.59 8.21
C GLY A 429 3.71 -21.99 8.76
N ILE A 430 4.52 -22.99 8.38
CA ILE A 430 4.31 -24.41 8.74
C ILE A 430 5.18 -24.83 9.94
N MET A 431 6.27 -24.11 10.24
CA MET A 431 7.18 -24.51 11.33
C MET A 431 6.85 -23.91 12.71
N ALA A 432 5.80 -23.09 12.82
CA ALA A 432 5.39 -22.51 14.10
C ALA A 432 4.40 -23.40 14.90
N THR A 433 4.03 -24.58 14.40
CA THR A 433 3.02 -25.46 15.03
C THR A 433 3.54 -26.82 15.49
N ASP A 434 4.85 -27.07 15.51
CA ASP A 434 5.41 -28.32 16.05
C ASP A 434 6.26 -28.10 17.32
N PRO A 435 5.74 -28.40 18.53
CA PRO A 435 6.46 -28.22 19.79
C PRO A 435 7.66 -29.18 19.97
N ASN A 436 7.86 -30.14 19.08
CA ASN A 436 8.87 -31.20 19.25
C ASN A 436 10.16 -31.02 18.45
N SER A 437 10.35 -29.90 17.72
CA SER A 437 11.57 -29.67 16.95
C SER A 437 12.75 -29.13 17.79
N ALA A 438 12.55 -28.79 19.06
CA ALA A 438 13.58 -28.18 19.93
C ALA A 438 14.59 -29.18 20.55
N ALA A 439 14.64 -30.44 20.12
CA ALA A 439 15.40 -31.48 20.82
C ALA A 439 16.62 -32.06 20.07
N ILE A 440 17.06 -31.50 18.93
CA ILE A 440 18.23 -32.02 18.20
C ILE A 440 19.20 -30.89 17.81
N GLU A 441 19.73 -30.18 18.80
CA GLU A 441 20.96 -29.39 18.65
C GLU A 441 21.84 -29.55 19.90
N HIS A 442 22.29 -30.78 20.15
CA HIS A 442 23.51 -31.05 20.91
C HIS A 442 24.06 -32.40 20.46
N MET A 443 24.91 -32.38 19.43
CA MET A 443 26.03 -33.30 19.17
C MET A 443 26.41 -33.21 17.69
N THR A 444 27.30 -32.28 17.33
CA THR A 444 28.62 -32.52 16.72
C THR A 444 29.27 -31.20 16.34
#